data_AF-A0A7V9F0K6-F1
#
_entry.id   AF-A0A7V9F0K6-F1
#
_cell.length_a   1.000
_cell.length_b   1.000
_cell.length_c   1.000
_cell.angle_alpha   90.00
_cell.angle_beta   90.00
_cell.angle_gamma   90.00
#
_symmetry.space_group_name_H-M   'P 1'
#
loop_
_entity.id
_entity.type
_entity.pdbx_description
1 polymer ?
#
loop_
_entity_poly.entity_id
_entity_poly.type
_entity_poly.pdbx_seq_one_letter_code
_entity_poly.pdbx_strand_id
1 'polypeptide(L)' 'MRRVLIIGSGGAGKSALARRMAERLSLLLIHLDRMYWHHGWKQTPKEEWRRTVESVVAGEASS' A
#
# COMPACT_ATOMS: atom_id res chain seq x y z
N MET A 1 8.69 -7.39 -13.33
CA MET A 1 7.51 -6.72 -12.75
C MET A 1 7.84 -5.28 -12.38
N ARG A 2 6.93 -4.34 -12.63
CA ARG A 2 7.13 -2.90 -12.37
C ARG A 2 6.27 -2.51 -11.17
N ARG A 3 6.90 -2.03 -10.08
CA ARG A 3 6.23 -1.58 -8.85
C ARG A 3 6.76 -0.21 -8.46
N VAL A 4 5.91 0.62 -7.86
CA VAL A 4 6.27 1.96 -7.40
C VAL A 4 5.86 2.09 -5.94
N LEU A 5 6.82 2.41 -5.07
CA LEU A 5 6.59 2.69 -3.66
C LEU A 5 6.62 4.21 -3.44
N ILE A 6 5.55 4.76 -2.88
CA ILE A 6 5.42 6.20 -2.62
C ILE A 6 5.49 6.45 -1.11
N ILE A 7 6.59 7.07 -0.66
CA ILE A 7 6.85 7.41 0.76
C ILE A 7 7.06 8.92 0.88
N GLY A 8 6.71 9.49 2.03
CA GLY A 8 6.84 10.91 2.32
C GLY A 8 6.02 11.33 3.53
N SER A 9 6.20 12.57 3.99
CA SER A 9 5.54 13.12 5.17
C SER A 9 4.01 13.21 5.02
N GLY A 10 3.30 13.31 6.14
CA GLY A 10 1.86 13.61 6.15
C GLY A 10 1.57 14.92 5.41
N GLY A 11 0.50 14.97 4.63
CA GLY A 11 0.15 16.16 3.83
C GLY A 11 0.94 16.36 2.53
N ALA A 12 2.01 15.60 2.25
CA ALA A 12 2.84 15.76 1.04
C ALA A 12 2.16 15.36 -0.30
N GLY A 13 0.86 15.08 -0.32
CA GLY A 13 0.13 14.76 -1.56
C GLY A 13 0.31 13.33 -2.10
N LYS A 14 0.93 12.41 -1.34
CA LYS A 14 1.17 11.01 -1.77
C LYS A 14 -0.06 10.31 -2.34
N SER A 15 -1.20 10.38 -1.64
CA SER A 15 -2.42 9.72 -2.06
C SER A 15 -3.01 10.32 -3.34
N ALA A 16 -2.74 11.61 -3.62
CA ALA A 16 -3.13 12.25 -4.88
C ALA A 16 -2.22 11.81 -6.03
N LEU A 17 -0.90 11.77 -5.79
CA LEU A 17 0.07 11.26 -6.77
C LEU A 17 -0.18 9.79 -7.11
N ALA A 18 -0.38 8.95 -6.09
CA ALA A 18 -0.61 7.51 -6.24
C ALA A 18 -1.84 7.22 -7.12
N ARG A 19 -2.97 7.92 -6.89
CA ARG A 19 -4.17 7.83 -7.72
C ARG A 19 -3.90 8.21 -9.18
N ARG A 20 -3.30 9.38 -9.41
CA ARG A 20 -2.99 9.85 -10.78
C ARG A 20 -2.03 8.92 -11.53
N MET A 21 -1.06 8.33 -10.82
CA MET A 21 -0.13 7.36 -11.42
C MET A 21 -0.82 6.04 -11.73
N ALA A 22 -1.62 5.52 -10.81
CA ALA A 22 -2.39 4.29 -11.00
C ALA A 22 -3.31 4.38 -12.23
N GLU A 23 -4.06 5.48 -12.36
CA GLU A 23 -4.92 5.76 -13.51
C GLU A 23 -4.14 5.86 -14.82
N ARG A 24 -3.04 6.64 -14.84
CA ARG A 24 -2.26 6.88 -16.07
C ARG A 24 -1.47 5.68 -16.55
N LEU A 25 -1.02 4.83 -15.63
CA LEU A 25 -0.16 3.69 -15.92
C LEU A 25 -0.91 2.35 -15.87
N SER A 26 -2.23 2.38 -15.63
CA SER A 26 -3.06 1.20 -15.42
C SER A 26 -2.48 0.24 -14.38
N LEU A 27 -1.98 0.79 -13.27
CA LEU A 27 -1.38 0.02 -12.17
C LEU A 27 -2.38 -0.13 -11.03
N LEU A 28 -2.30 -1.26 -10.32
CA LEU A 28 -3.06 -1.46 -9.08
C LEU A 28 -2.59 -0.47 -7.99
N LEU A 29 -3.53 0.23 -7.38
CA LEU A 29 -3.28 1.13 -6.26
C LEU A 29 -3.52 0.40 -4.93
N ILE A 30 -2.45 0.24 -4.14
CA ILE A 30 -2.52 -0.38 -2.82
C ILE A 30 -2.10 0.63 -1.75
N HIS A 31 -2.94 0.78 -0.73
CA HIS A 31 -2.71 1.64 0.43
C HIS A 31 -2.23 0.79 1.61
N LEU A 32 -0.91 0.68 1.77
CA LEU A 32 -0.28 -0.12 2.83
C LEU A 32 -0.64 0.35 4.26
N ASP A 33 -0.86 1.65 4.43
CA ASP A 33 -1.31 2.24 5.69
C ASP A 33 -2.67 1.71 6.14
N ARG A 34 -3.60 1.46 5.20
CA ARG A 34 -4.90 0.85 5.52
C ARG A 34 -4.80 -0.61 5.95
N MET A 35 -3.76 -1.31 5.52
CA MET A 35 -3.53 -2.71 5.88
C MET A 35 -2.77 -2.83 7.21
N TYR A 36 -1.91 -1.85 7.51
CA TYR A 36 -1.06 -1.85 8.70
C TYR A 36 -1.77 -1.42 9.99
N TRP A 37 -2.81 -0.59 9.86
CA TRP A 37 -3.55 -0.04 11.01
C TRP A 37 -4.94 -0.66 11.13
N HIS A 38 -5.19 -1.31 12.26
CA HIS A 38 -6.51 -1.82 12.61
C HIS A 38 -7.30 -0.81 13.47
N HIS A 39 -8.57 -1.12 13.72
CA HIS A 39 -9.44 -0.32 14.56
C HIS A 39 -8.78 0.00 15.92
N GLY A 40 -8.87 1.26 16.34
CA GLY A 40 -8.21 1.76 17.55
C GLY A 40 -6.70 1.96 17.40
N TRP A 41 -6.22 2.20 16.18
CA TRP A 41 -4.79 2.47 15.89
C TRP A 41 -3.86 1.34 16.35
N LYS A 42 -4.35 0.11 16.29
CA LYS A 42 -3.56 -1.09 16.60
C LYS A 42 -2.71 -1.45 15.39
N GLN A 43 -1.39 -1.56 15.59
CA GLN A 43 -0.45 -1.97 14.55
C GLN A 43 -0.61 -3.46 14.25
N THR A 44 -0.47 -3.83 12.98
CA THR A 44 -0.30 -5.22 12.58
C THR A 44 0.99 -5.77 13.17
N PRO A 45 0.98 -6.95 13.81
CA PRO A 45 2.19 -7.62 14.28
C PRO A 45 3.23 -7.76 13.17
N LYS A 46 4.52 -7.60 13.51
CA LYS A 46 5.62 -7.56 12.53
C LYS A 46 5.64 -8.76 11.58
N GLU A 47 5.40 -9.96 12.09
CA GLU A 47 5.43 -11.19 11.30
C GLU A 47 4.23 -11.28 10.34
N GLU A 48 3.05 -10.85 10.80
CA GLU A 48 1.84 -10.77 9.96
C GLU A 48 2.03 -9.71 8.87
N TRP A 49 2.55 -8.54 9.24
CA TRP A 49 2.83 -7.46 8.30
C TRP A 49 3.78 -7.89 7.19
N ARG A 50 4.82 -8.67 7.53
CA ARG A 50 5.75 -9.22 6.55
C ARG A 50 5.00 -10.08 5.52
N ARG A 51 4.13 -10.99 5.97
CA ARG A 51 3.32 -11.85 5.09
C ARG A 51 2.36 -11.04 4.22
N THR A 52 1.73 -10.01 4.79
CA THR A 52 0.84 -9.11 4.03
C THR A 52 1.60 -8.42 2.89
N VAL A 53 2.79 -7.87 3.17
CA VAL A 53 3.61 -7.22 2.15
C VAL A 53 4.10 -8.24 1.10
N GLU A 54 4.51 -9.43 1.52
CA GLU A 54 4.92 -10.52 0.60
C GLU A 54 3.78 -10.89 -0.37
N SER A 55 2.56 -11.08 0.13
CA SER A 55 1.38 -11.38 -0.70
C SER A 55 1.00 -10.23 -1.64
N VAL A 56 1.04 -8.99 -1.15
CA VAL A 56 0.81 -7.78 -1.97
C VAL A 56 1.83 -7.68 -3.09
N VAL A 57 3.10 -7.92 -2.78
CA VAL A 57 4.17 -7.91 -3.78
C VAL A 57 3.96 -9.04 -4.79
N ALA A 58 3.60 -10.25 -4.35
CA ALA A 58 3.32 -11.39 -5.23
C ALA A 58 2.13 -11.15 -6.18
N GLY A 59 1.20 -10.25 -5.81
CA GLY A 59 0.00 -9.94 -6.61
C GLY A 59 -1.22 -10.81 -6.25
N GLU A 60 -1.18 -11.47 -5.10
CA GLU A 60 -2.20 -12.41 -4.64
C GLU A 60 -3.36 -11.73 -3.88
N ALA A 61 -3.21 -10.46 -3.52
CA ALA A 61 -4.17 -9.70 -2.73
C ALA A 61 -5.40 -9.18 -3.51
N SER A 62 -5.73 -9.78 -4.67
CA SER A 62 -6.90 -9.38 -5.47
C SER A 62 -8.03 -10.41 -5.31
N SER A 63 -8.90 -10.20 -4.31
CA SER A 63 -10.26 -10.74 -4.22
C SER A 63 -11.13 -9.77 -3.43
#